data_AF-A0A661HU20-F1
#
_entry.id   AF-A0A661HU20-F1
#
_cell.length_a   1.000
_cell.length_b   1.000
_cell.length_c   1.000
_cell.angle_alpha   90.00
_cell.angle_beta   90.00
_cell.angle_gamma   90.00
#
_symmetry.space_group_name_H-M   'P 1'
#
loop_
_entity.id
_entity.type
_entity.pdbx_description
1 polymer ?
#
loop_
_entity_poly.entity_id
_entity_poly.type
_entity_poly.pdbx_seq_one_letter_code
_entity_poly.pdbx_strand_id
1 'polypeptide(L)'
;IVDLAGKQRMLSQRIAKYYISYQAGIKDKNSVIQMNDAVTSFNSAHKKLMSNKTNSAAINAELKKVDKLWKIVYKFYMNIEKGGLPVIVYKTTDDIMKKMNNVTQMYVKLNK
;
A
#
# COMPACT_ATOMS: atom_id res chain seq x y z
N ILE A 1 13.74 -6.33 6.72
CA ILE A 1 12.51 -6.90 6.08
C ILE A 1 11.26 -6.62 6.91
N VAL A 2 11.25 -6.92 8.22
CA VAL A 2 10.15 -6.60 9.13
C VAL A 2 9.74 -5.13 9.04
N ASP A 3 10.69 -4.20 9.14
CA ASP A 3 10.42 -2.75 9.05
C ASP A 3 9.85 -2.34 7.69
N LEU A 4 10.32 -2.98 6.62
CA LEU A 4 9.86 -2.73 5.27
C LEU A 4 8.39 -3.14 5.11
N ALA A 5 8.01 -4.31 5.65
CA ALA A 5 6.63 -4.76 5.72
C ALA A 5 5.79 -3.84 6.62
N GLY A 6 6.34 -3.42 7.76
CA GLY A 6 5.67 -2.48 8.68
C GLY A 6 5.37 -1.14 8.02
N LYS A 7 6.31 -0.61 7.23
CA LYS A 7 6.18 0.66 6.49
C LYS A 7 5.06 0.61 5.43
N GLN A 8 4.79 -0.54 4.83
CA GLN A 8 3.71 -0.69 3.85
C GLN A 8 2.33 -0.38 4.43
N ARG A 9 2.09 -0.70 5.71
CA ARG A 9 0.83 -0.34 6.41
C ARG A 9 0.64 1.17 6.42
N MET A 10 1.64 1.90 6.91
CA MET A 10 1.61 3.36 6.98
C MET A 10 1.46 3.97 5.59
N LEU A 11 2.22 3.48 4.60
CA LEU A 11 2.14 3.98 3.24
C LEU A 11 0.74 3.79 2.65
N SER A 12 0.11 2.62 2.82
CA SER A 12 -1.25 2.36 2.30
C SER A 12 -2.29 3.37 2.82
N GLN A 13 -2.24 3.66 4.13
CA GLN A 13 -3.14 4.62 4.77
C GLN A 13 -2.80 6.07 4.37
N ARG A 14 -1.51 6.40 4.25
CA ARG A 14 -1.05 7.72 3.81
C ARG A 14 -1.53 8.04 2.40
N ILE A 15 -1.44 7.06 1.49
CA ILE A 15 -1.93 7.22 0.13
C ILE A 15 -3.45 7.41 0.12
N ALA A 16 -4.20 6.61 0.88
CA ALA A 16 -5.66 6.74 1.01
C ALA A 16 -6.06 8.15 1.47
N LYS A 17 -5.38 8.67 2.50
CA LYS A 17 -5.59 10.01 3.03
C LYS A 17 -5.47 11.06 1.93
N TYR A 18 -4.34 11.11 1.23
CA TYR A 18 -4.13 12.14 0.20
C TYR A 18 -5.10 12.01 -0.97
N TYR A 19 -5.41 10.78 -1.40
CA TYR A 19 -6.38 10.56 -2.44
C TYR A 19 -7.76 11.10 -2.06
N ILE A 20 -8.26 10.72 -0.88
CA ILE A 20 -9.58 11.15 -0.40
C ILE A 20 -9.61 12.67 -0.22
N SER A 21 -8.55 13.27 0.33
CA SER A 21 -8.44 14.73 0.46
C SER A 21 -8.49 15.43 -0.89
N TYR A 22 -7.78 14.91 -1.90
CA TYR A 22 -7.83 15.45 -3.25
C TYR A 22 -9.25 15.35 -3.85
N GLN A 23 -9.90 14.20 -3.69
CA GLN A 23 -11.28 13.98 -4.16
C GLN A 23 -12.30 14.88 -3.44
N ALA A 24 -12.01 15.29 -2.20
CA ALA A 24 -12.83 16.25 -1.44
C ALA A 24 -12.58 17.72 -1.84
N GLY A 25 -11.78 17.98 -2.89
CA GLY A 25 -11.50 19.33 -3.38
C GLY A 25 -10.26 19.99 -2.76
N ILE A 26 -9.57 19.33 -1.84
CA ILE A 26 -8.33 19.83 -1.24
C ILE A 26 -7.16 19.51 -2.18
N LYS A 27 -7.00 20.34 -3.22
CA LYS A 27 -6.03 20.16 -4.32
C LYS A 27 -4.70 20.87 -4.07
N ASP A 28 -4.15 20.71 -2.87
CA ASP A 28 -2.83 21.24 -2.53
C ASP A 28 -1.71 20.49 -3.31
N LYS A 29 -0.80 21.25 -3.93
CA LYS A 29 0.32 20.68 -4.71
C LYS A 29 1.20 19.78 -3.86
N ASN A 30 1.43 20.14 -2.59
CA ASN A 30 2.26 19.33 -1.70
C ASN A 30 1.62 17.97 -1.43
N SER A 31 0.30 17.92 -1.25
CA SER A 31 -0.45 16.67 -1.02
C SER A 31 -0.36 15.71 -2.20
N VAL A 32 -0.38 16.23 -3.44
CA VAL A 32 -0.18 15.41 -4.66
C VAL A 32 1.24 14.86 -4.71
N ILE A 33 2.25 15.68 -4.43
CA ILE A 33 3.67 15.25 -4.38
C ILE A 33 3.84 14.15 -3.32
N GLN A 34 3.35 14.38 -2.11
CA GLN A 34 3.48 13.44 -0.99
C GLN A 34 2.74 12.12 -1.26
N MET A 35 1.62 12.16 -1.99
CA MET A 35 0.94 10.96 -2.46
C MET A 35 1.80 10.17 -3.46
N ASN A 36 2.36 10.85 -4.47
CA ASN A 36 3.22 10.22 -5.48
C ASN A 36 4.46 9.58 -4.87
N ASP A 37 5.08 10.25 -3.89
CA ASP A 37 6.21 9.71 -3.13
C ASP A 37 5.82 8.47 -2.33
N ALA A 38 4.63 8.49 -1.70
CA ALA A 38 4.12 7.36 -0.95
C ALA A 38 3.79 6.16 -1.87
N VAL A 39 3.19 6.40 -3.05
CA VAL A 39 2.92 5.38 -4.08
C VAL A 39 4.21 4.76 -4.59
N THR A 40 5.22 5.58 -4.90
CA THR A 40 6.54 5.12 -5.37
C THR A 40 7.25 4.30 -4.29
N SER A 41 7.22 4.79 -3.05
CA SER A 41 7.78 4.08 -1.90
C SER A 41 7.07 2.74 -1.67
N PHE A 42 5.75 2.70 -1.80
CA PHE A 42 4.97 1.47 -1.65
C PHE A 42 5.36 0.45 -2.71
N ASN A 43 5.40 0.85 -3.99
CA ASN A 43 5.79 0.00 -5.12
C ASN A 43 7.19 -0.60 -4.93
N SER A 44 8.18 0.24 -4.60
CA SER A 44 9.57 -0.19 -4.43
C SER A 44 9.71 -1.20 -3.29
N ALA A 45 9.10 -0.88 -2.14
CA ALA A 45 9.13 -1.76 -0.98
C ALA A 45 8.37 -3.07 -1.22
N HIS A 46 7.23 -3.04 -1.91
CA HIS A 46 6.45 -4.24 -2.22
C HIS A 46 7.22 -5.19 -3.14
N LYS A 47 7.87 -4.66 -4.19
CA LYS A 47 8.76 -5.46 -5.06
C LYS A 47 9.87 -6.16 -4.28
N LYS A 48 10.54 -5.43 -3.37
CA LYS A 48 11.59 -5.99 -2.51
C LYS A 48 11.08 -7.10 -1.58
N LEU A 49 9.87 -6.94 -1.03
CA LEU A 49 9.24 -7.97 -0.19
C LEU A 49 8.89 -9.22 -1.01
N MET A 50 8.31 -9.05 -2.20
CA MET A 50 7.98 -10.15 -3.11
C MET A 50 9.21 -10.94 -3.60
N SER A 51 10.36 -10.28 -3.77
CA SER A 51 11.61 -10.92 -4.20
C SER A 51 12.48 -11.46 -3.06
N ASN A 52 12.02 -11.36 -1.81
CA ASN A 52 12.83 -11.76 -0.66
C ASN A 52 12.93 -13.29 -0.57
N LYS A 53 14.16 -13.81 -0.65
CA LYS A 53 14.47 -15.25 -0.62
C LYS A 53 14.08 -15.95 0.69
N THR A 54 13.93 -15.21 1.78
CA THR A 54 13.54 -15.77 3.10
C THR A 54 12.02 -15.99 3.23
N ASN A 55 11.22 -15.60 2.23
CA ASN A 55 9.78 -15.77 2.31
C ASN A 55 9.36 -17.24 2.35
N SER A 56 8.55 -17.59 3.35
CA SER A 56 7.80 -18.84 3.32
C SER A 56 6.69 -18.81 2.26
N ALA A 57 6.17 -19.99 1.89
CA ALA A 57 5.03 -20.10 0.98
C ALA A 57 3.82 -19.26 1.44
N ALA A 58 3.57 -19.23 2.75
CA ALA A 58 2.48 -18.45 3.35
C ALA A 58 2.71 -16.94 3.21
N ILE A 59 3.94 -16.45 3.43
CA ILE A 59 4.28 -15.03 3.23
C ILE A 59 4.08 -14.64 1.76
N ASN A 60 4.58 -15.47 0.83
CA ASN A 60 4.41 -15.23 -0.61
C ASN A 60 2.92 -15.21 -1.02
N ALA A 61 2.09 -16.05 -0.42
CA ALA A 61 0.65 -16.07 -0.68
C ALA A 61 -0.03 -14.77 -0.21
N GLU A 62 0.30 -14.27 0.98
CA GLU A 62 -0.26 -12.99 1.47
C GLU A 62 0.24 -11.79 0.67
N LEU A 63 1.53 -11.74 0.32
CA LEU A 63 2.07 -10.68 -0.53
C LEU A 63 1.41 -10.66 -1.91
N LYS A 64 1.12 -11.81 -2.52
CA LYS A 64 0.35 -11.90 -3.76
C LYS A 64 -1.08 -11.35 -3.62
N LYS A 65 -1.73 -11.53 -2.47
CA LYS A 65 -3.04 -10.92 -2.21
C LYS A 65 -2.93 -9.39 -2.14
N VAL A 66 -1.89 -8.89 -1.46
CA VAL A 66 -1.59 -7.45 -1.41
C VAL A 66 -1.31 -6.89 -2.81
N ASP A 67 -0.53 -7.59 -3.64
CA ASP A 67 -0.25 -7.17 -5.03
C ASP A 67 -1.54 -6.99 -5.85
N LYS A 68 -2.48 -7.93 -5.74
CA LYS A 68 -3.79 -7.86 -6.41
C LYS A 68 -4.58 -6.63 -5.97
N LEU A 69 -4.69 -6.40 -4.66
CA LEU A 69 -5.38 -5.22 -4.11
C LEU A 69 -4.69 -3.93 -4.53
N TRP A 70 -3.36 -3.92 -4.51
CA TRP A 70 -2.56 -2.76 -4.88
C TRP A 70 -2.77 -2.37 -6.35
N LYS A 71 -2.82 -3.35 -7.27
CA LYS A 71 -3.13 -3.11 -8.69
C LYS A 71 -4.50 -2.47 -8.92
N ILE A 72 -5.46 -2.71 -8.03
CA ILE A 72 -6.79 -2.07 -8.10
C ILE A 72 -6.64 -0.59 -7.75
N VAL A 73 -6.07 -0.27 -6.59
CA VAL A 73 -5.96 1.13 -6.13
C VAL A 73 -4.98 1.95 -6.95
N TYR A 74 -3.92 1.33 -7.50
CA TYR A 74 -2.91 2.01 -8.32
C TYR A 74 -3.52 2.73 -9.55
N LYS A 75 -4.59 2.18 -10.12
CA LYS A 75 -5.29 2.78 -11.26
C LYS A 75 -5.94 4.12 -10.92
N PHE A 76 -6.45 4.26 -9.70
CA PHE A 76 -7.08 5.49 -9.21
C PHE A 76 -6.02 6.58 -8.98
N TYR A 77 -4.83 6.22 -8.49
CA TYR A 77 -3.74 7.18 -8.31
C TYR A 77 -3.19 7.68 -9.64
N MET A 78 -3.08 6.80 -10.64
CA MET A 78 -2.59 7.19 -11.96
C MET A 78 -3.52 8.12 -12.73
N ASN A 79 -4.79 8.18 -12.36
CA ASN A 79 -5.80 9.04 -12.97
C ASN A 79 -6.53 9.87 -11.90
N ILE A 80 -5.80 10.39 -10.91
CA ILE A 80 -6.40 11.07 -9.75
C ILE A 80 -7.32 12.23 -10.14
N GLU A 81 -7.03 12.93 -11.25
CA GLU A 81 -7.82 14.04 -11.77
C GLU A 81 -9.19 13.62 -12.32
N LYS A 82 -9.31 12.40 -12.87
CA LYS A 82 -10.61 11.83 -13.30
C LYS A 82 -11.53 11.55 -12.10
N GLY A 83 -10.92 11.38 -10.93
CA GLY A 83 -11.58 11.12 -9.67
C GLY A 83 -12.25 9.75 -9.55
N GLY A 84 -13.08 9.61 -8.52
CA GLY A 84 -14.02 8.50 -8.37
C GLY A 84 -13.74 7.52 -7.23
N LEU A 85 -14.83 7.02 -6.64
CA LEU A 85 -14.88 5.90 -5.70
C LEU A 85 -13.90 5.97 -4.50
N PRO A 86 -13.86 7.09 -3.73
CA PRO A 86 -13.03 7.21 -2.52
C PRO A 86 -13.29 6.11 -1.49
N VAL A 87 -14.52 5.59 -1.43
CA VAL A 87 -14.88 4.44 -0.58
C VAL A 87 -14.15 3.17 -0.99
N ILE A 88 -13.94 2.94 -2.30
CA ILE A 88 -13.20 1.77 -2.80
C ILE A 88 -11.72 1.92 -2.45
N VAL A 89 -11.15 3.11 -2.65
CA VAL A 89 -9.76 3.38 -2.27
C VAL A 89 -9.55 3.17 -0.77
N TYR A 90 -10.45 3.71 0.05
CA TYR A 90 -10.42 3.53 1.50
C TYR A 90 -10.49 2.04 1.89
N LYS A 91 -11.53 1.32 1.46
CA LYS A 91 -11.71 -0.10 1.80
C LYS A 91 -10.53 -0.96 1.34
N THR A 92 -10.04 -0.73 0.12
CA THR A 92 -8.96 -1.54 -0.44
C THR A 92 -7.62 -1.26 0.24
N THR A 93 -7.34 -0.01 0.60
CA THR A 93 -6.12 0.35 1.35
C THR A 93 -6.17 -0.11 2.81
N ASP A 94 -7.35 -0.15 3.43
CA ASP A 94 -7.58 -0.77 4.75
C ASP A 94 -7.33 -2.29 4.70
N ASP A 95 -7.82 -2.98 3.67
CA ASP A 95 -7.53 -4.40 3.47
C ASP A 95 -6.04 -4.67 3.25
N ILE A 96 -5.35 -3.82 2.48
CA ILE A 96 -3.89 -3.86 2.33
C ILE A 96 -3.22 -3.69 3.69
N MET A 97 -3.63 -2.71 4.50
CA MET A 97 -3.07 -2.46 5.82
C MET A 97 -3.19 -3.70 6.72
N LYS A 98 -4.39 -4.30 6.80
CA LYS A 98 -4.63 -5.51 7.61
C LYS A 98 -3.77 -6.68 7.15
N LYS A 99 -3.66 -6.90 5.84
CA LYS A 99 -2.80 -7.95 5.28
C LYS A 99 -1.32 -7.70 5.53
N MET A 100 -0.87 -6.46 5.36
CA MET A 100 0.52 -6.11 5.66
C MET A 100 0.84 -6.23 7.15
N ASN A 101 -0.13 -5.99 8.04
CA ASN A 101 0.03 -6.28 9.46
C ASN A 101 0.27 -7.77 9.72
N ASN A 102 -0.51 -8.64 9.08
CA ASN A 102 -0.29 -10.08 9.15
C ASN A 102 1.09 -10.47 8.60
N VAL A 103 1.46 -9.97 7.42
CA VAL A 103 2.79 -10.21 6.81
C VAL A 103 3.93 -9.77 7.74
N THR A 104 3.83 -8.60 8.38
CA THR A 104 4.82 -8.14 9.36
C THR A 104 4.96 -9.12 10.52
N GLN A 105 3.84 -9.59 11.08
CA GLN A 105 3.86 -10.58 12.17
C GLN A 105 4.47 -11.92 11.73
N MET A 106 4.20 -12.35 10.49
CA MET A 106 4.80 -13.56 9.92
C MET A 106 6.33 -13.42 9.80
N TYR A 107 6.83 -12.27 9.34
CA TYR A 107 8.27 -12.01 9.30
C TYR A 107 8.90 -11.95 10.69
N VAL A 108 8.21 -11.38 11.69
CA VAL A 108 8.70 -11.39 13.07
C VAL A 108 8.84 -12.82 13.59
N LYS A 109 7.87 -13.68 13.33
CA LYS A 109 7.92 -15.10 13.74
C LYS A 109 9.01 -15.90 13.02
N LEU A 110 9.27 -15.58 11.75
CA LEU A 110 10.34 -16.24 10.96
C LEU A 110 11.74 -15.89 11.48
N ASN A 111 11.91 -14.70 12.06
CA ASN A 111 13.19 -14.21 12.57
C ASN A 111 13.40 -14.48 14.08
N LYS A 112 12.48 -15.21 14.71
CA LYS A 112 12.62 -15.73 16.08
C LYS A 112 13.07 -17.18 16.01
#